data_AF-A0AAW3EAP3-F1
#
_entry.id   AF-A0AAW3EAP3-F1
#
_cell.length_a   1.000
_cell.length_b   1.000
_cell.length_c   1.000
_cell.angle_alpha   90.00
_cell.angle_beta   90.00
_cell.angle_gamma   90.00
#
_symmetry.space_group_name_H-M   'P 1'
#
loop_
_entity.id
_entity.type
_entity.pdbx_description
1 polymer ?
#
loop_
_entity_poly.entity_id
_entity_poly.type
_entity_poly.pdbx_seq_one_letter_code
_entity_poly.pdbx_strand_id
1 'polypeptide(L)'
;MIKYKKGFSLLEITLVLAVGVAMAFMNFQDMKSNQENIMANTVGSQMKQMGEAVNRYIIIRYDKLSTLSSSSSQTSDPGPRICSTSGCEITYQTLVNEGLLPAGYTGVNMQKSSYKILLKRAGATPNYVINGLVITTLPWLEGNRVRYDLLGRAMQASGIDSGMTQSATVASGTGGQWTENQNSYSGINAAGLLAYRVGYDSAMYSVYLRRDGTLPMTGELNMGGQSIDNVKDITASGTIKSQRLSSSGIAEGTHLNATEIVQSKNGTFSNNLKVQNQLTVDGYSTFNNIVKVNQWLESEQGVRSRGALIVGKENERKLWLGCGTFSSCASDNAIPLRIEDESGKNNFISITGTTSSPSSMKLDVVGSQRIKGDLILLSSSDGLAKGDIVASGNIASSGIVSGQYLQVESSSVAGASCSPDGLISKDDKGATLSCQSGIWGINSGGLITVDGGTCPAGVEPVLYYASIAVFWNGQVRTNPYGDEKLWVPQYNINEMGSHCTTHGGGEKESCRPIPKYINITKVKCG
;
A
#
# COMPACT_ATOMS: atom_id res chain seq x y z
N MET A 1 -68.26 -61.30 108.97
CA MET A 1 -67.47 -61.19 107.73
C MET A 1 -66.04 -61.65 108.03
N ILE A 2 -65.73 -62.94 107.85
CA ILE A 2 -64.38 -63.48 108.13
C ILE A 2 -63.64 -63.58 106.80
N LYS A 3 -62.70 -62.66 106.54
CA LYS A 3 -61.78 -62.71 105.40
C LYS A 3 -60.60 -63.62 105.75
N TYR A 4 -60.55 -64.83 105.17
CA TYR A 4 -59.34 -65.65 105.19
C TYR A 4 -58.29 -65.07 104.24
N LYS A 5 -57.16 -64.61 104.80
CA LYS A 5 -55.97 -64.22 104.03
C LYS A 5 -55.31 -65.50 103.49
N LYS A 6 -55.18 -65.62 102.17
CA LYS A 6 -54.40 -66.69 101.54
C LYS A 6 -52.91 -66.44 101.81
N GLY A 7 -52.25 -67.35 102.53
CA GLY A 7 -50.80 -67.34 102.71
C GLY A 7 -50.09 -67.98 101.52
N PHE A 8 -48.98 -67.39 101.10
CA PHE A 8 -48.12 -67.93 100.03
C PHE A 8 -47.31 -69.11 100.55
N SER A 9 -47.28 -70.22 99.80
CA SER A 9 -46.42 -71.38 100.10
C SER A 9 -44.97 -71.08 99.74
N LEU A 10 -44.01 -71.57 100.55
CA LEU A 10 -42.57 -71.47 100.26
C LEU A 10 -42.22 -72.00 98.85
N LEU A 11 -42.96 -73.01 98.39
CA LEU A 11 -42.78 -73.63 97.07
C LEU A 11 -43.15 -72.67 95.91
N GLU A 12 -44.21 -71.88 96.06
CA GLU A 12 -44.63 -70.89 95.04
C GLU A 12 -43.62 -69.76 94.90
N ILE A 13 -43.04 -69.29 96.01
CA ILE A 13 -42.01 -68.24 95.99
C ILE A 13 -40.74 -68.74 95.28
N THR A 14 -40.30 -69.97 95.57
CA THR A 14 -39.12 -70.55 94.90
C THR A 14 -39.35 -70.78 93.41
N LEU A 15 -40.56 -71.17 93.00
CA LEU A 15 -40.91 -71.37 91.59
C LEU A 15 -40.93 -70.04 90.83
N VAL A 16 -41.55 -69.00 91.39
CA VAL A 16 -41.61 -67.66 90.78
C VAL A 16 -40.21 -67.04 90.66
N LEU A 17 -39.34 -67.22 91.66
CA LEU A 17 -37.93 -66.80 91.58
C LEU A 17 -37.15 -67.57 90.51
N ALA A 18 -37.30 -68.90 90.44
CA ALA A 18 -36.62 -69.71 89.43
C ALA A 18 -37.04 -69.34 88.00
N VAL A 19 -38.33 -69.16 87.76
CA VAL A 19 -38.87 -68.73 86.45
C VAL A 19 -38.46 -67.29 86.14
N GLY A 20 -38.47 -66.38 87.14
CA GLY A 20 -38.02 -65.00 86.99
C GLY A 20 -36.55 -64.87 86.60
N VAL A 21 -35.66 -65.64 87.24
CA VAL A 21 -34.22 -65.66 86.90
C VAL A 21 -33.98 -66.24 85.51
N ALA A 22 -34.68 -67.31 85.13
CA ALA A 22 -34.57 -67.90 83.79
C ALA A 22 -35.01 -66.92 82.69
N MET A 23 -36.14 -66.22 82.86
CA MET A 23 -36.60 -65.20 81.91
C MET A 23 -35.65 -63.99 81.85
N ALA A 24 -35.11 -63.56 82.99
CA ALA A 24 -34.10 -62.49 83.02
C ALA A 24 -32.82 -62.88 82.28
N PHE A 25 -32.37 -64.14 82.42
CA PHE A 25 -31.19 -64.65 81.72
C PHE A 25 -31.42 -64.81 80.20
N MET A 26 -32.61 -65.26 79.78
CA MET A 26 -32.99 -65.32 78.35
C MET A 26 -33.03 -63.92 77.73
N ASN A 27 -33.67 -62.96 78.39
CA ASN A 27 -33.71 -61.56 77.92
C ASN A 27 -32.33 -60.91 77.92
N PHE A 28 -31.46 -61.23 78.88
CA PHE A 28 -30.08 -60.74 78.89
C PHE A 28 -29.26 -61.31 77.71
N GLN A 29 -29.42 -62.60 77.39
CA GLN A 29 -28.77 -63.21 76.23
C GLN A 29 -29.30 -62.64 74.91
N ASP A 30 -30.62 -62.45 74.80
CA ASP A 30 -31.22 -61.83 73.60
C ASP A 30 -30.77 -60.37 73.47
N MET A 31 -30.73 -59.61 74.57
CA MET A 31 -30.21 -58.24 74.56
C MET A 31 -28.73 -58.20 74.18
N LYS A 32 -27.90 -59.14 74.66
CA LYS A 32 -26.49 -59.25 74.26
C LYS A 32 -26.36 -59.55 72.76
N SER A 33 -27.12 -60.53 72.25
CA SER A 33 -27.17 -60.86 70.82
C SER A 33 -27.61 -59.67 69.97
N ASN A 34 -28.66 -58.95 70.41
CA ASN A 34 -29.16 -57.75 69.75
C ASN A 34 -28.13 -56.61 69.76
N GLN A 35 -27.37 -56.43 70.85
CA GLN A 35 -26.27 -55.47 70.89
C GLN A 35 -25.14 -55.84 69.92
N GLU A 36 -24.72 -57.10 69.88
CA GLU A 36 -23.69 -57.58 68.93
C GLU A 36 -24.17 -57.41 67.48
N ASN A 37 -25.44 -57.67 67.24
CA ASN A 37 -26.12 -57.46 65.97
C ASN A 37 -26.10 -55.98 65.56
N ILE A 38 -26.52 -55.06 66.43
CA ILE A 38 -26.49 -53.61 66.16
C ILE A 38 -25.06 -53.16 65.88
N MET A 39 -24.10 -53.62 66.69
CA MET A 39 -22.68 -53.34 66.50
C MET A 39 -22.19 -53.81 65.13
N ALA A 40 -22.53 -55.03 64.70
CA ALA A 40 -22.20 -55.56 63.37
C ALA A 40 -22.79 -54.71 62.24
N ASN A 41 -24.06 -54.29 62.35
CA ASN A 41 -24.68 -53.39 61.38
C ASN A 41 -23.99 -52.03 61.30
N THR A 42 -23.59 -51.47 62.45
CA THR A 42 -22.87 -50.20 62.51
C THR A 42 -21.47 -50.34 61.91
N VAL A 43 -20.71 -51.39 62.26
CA VAL A 43 -19.39 -51.67 61.64
C VAL A 43 -19.52 -51.80 60.13
N GLY A 44 -20.56 -52.49 59.65
CA GLY A 44 -20.82 -52.62 58.22
C GLY A 44 -21.14 -51.27 57.55
N SER A 45 -21.99 -50.45 58.18
CA SER A 45 -22.31 -49.11 57.68
C SER A 45 -21.09 -48.19 57.67
N GLN A 46 -20.23 -48.28 58.68
CA GLN A 46 -18.95 -47.55 58.72
C GLN A 46 -17.99 -48.03 57.62
N MET A 47 -17.94 -49.34 57.36
CA MET A 47 -17.16 -49.89 56.25
C MET A 47 -17.67 -49.39 54.88
N LYS A 48 -18.99 -49.33 54.69
CA LYS A 48 -19.58 -48.77 53.47
C LYS A 48 -19.25 -47.28 53.29
N GLN A 49 -19.42 -46.48 54.34
CA GLN A 49 -19.02 -45.07 54.33
C GLN A 49 -17.55 -44.91 53.95
N MET A 50 -16.69 -45.77 54.51
CA MET A 50 -15.27 -45.78 54.23
C MET A 50 -14.98 -46.11 52.75
N GLY A 51 -15.60 -47.16 52.22
CA GLY A 51 -15.46 -47.57 50.82
C GLY A 51 -15.96 -46.50 49.83
N GLU A 52 -17.11 -45.87 50.10
CA GLU A 52 -17.64 -44.80 49.26
C GLU A 52 -16.75 -43.55 49.24
N ALA A 53 -16.18 -43.17 50.39
CA ALA A 53 -15.21 -42.09 50.48
C ALA A 53 -13.96 -42.40 49.63
N VAL A 54 -13.48 -43.64 49.67
CA VAL A 54 -12.33 -44.07 48.85
C VAL A 54 -12.68 -44.07 47.36
N ASN A 55 -13.87 -44.52 46.97
CA ASN A 55 -14.32 -44.43 45.57
C ASN A 55 -14.30 -42.99 45.04
N ARG A 56 -14.78 -42.02 45.83
CA ARG A 56 -14.71 -40.59 45.47
C ARG A 56 -13.27 -40.10 45.38
N TYR A 57 -12.41 -40.53 46.28
CA TYR A 57 -10.99 -40.18 46.24
C TYR A 57 -10.30 -40.70 44.98
N ILE A 58 -10.61 -41.94 44.56
CA ILE A 58 -10.07 -42.51 43.32
C ILE A 58 -10.43 -41.63 42.12
N ILE A 59 -11.66 -41.11 42.07
CA ILE A 59 -12.11 -40.21 40.99
C ILE A 59 -11.36 -38.88 41.04
N ILE A 60 -11.30 -38.23 42.20
CA ILE A 60 -10.68 -36.90 42.38
C ILE A 60 -9.18 -36.95 42.09
N ARG A 61 -8.49 -38.01 42.50
CA ARG A 61 -7.03 -38.15 42.39
C ARG A 61 -6.61 -39.21 41.38
N TYR A 62 -7.44 -39.49 40.38
CA TYR A 62 -7.13 -40.48 39.36
C TYR A 62 -5.81 -40.18 38.63
N ASP A 63 -5.49 -38.91 38.37
CA ASP A 63 -4.22 -38.50 37.76
C ASP A 63 -3.00 -38.90 38.62
N LYS A 64 -3.08 -38.67 39.93
CA LYS A 64 -2.00 -39.02 40.85
C LYS A 64 -1.89 -40.53 41.06
N LEU A 65 -3.02 -41.24 41.08
CA LEU A 65 -3.06 -42.70 41.25
C LEU A 65 -2.59 -43.44 39.99
N SER A 66 -2.99 -42.98 38.80
CA SER A 66 -2.53 -43.50 37.51
C SER A 66 -1.04 -43.25 37.27
N THR A 67 -0.47 -42.18 37.83
CA THR A 67 0.98 -41.90 37.76
C THR A 67 1.77 -42.43 38.96
N LEU A 68 1.10 -43.03 39.95
CA LEU A 68 1.72 -43.52 41.21
C LEU A 68 2.50 -42.43 41.97
N SER A 69 1.92 -41.23 42.06
CA SER A 69 2.52 -40.07 42.71
C SER A 69 2.20 -40.01 44.20
N SER A 70 3.20 -40.05 45.08
CA SER A 70 3.04 -39.87 46.54
C SER A 70 2.74 -38.40 46.92
N SER A 71 2.11 -38.19 48.08
CA SER A 71 1.87 -36.88 48.69
C SER A 71 2.06 -36.93 50.21
N SER A 72 2.62 -35.87 50.79
CA SER A 72 2.84 -35.67 52.22
C SER A 72 2.02 -34.52 52.82
N SER A 73 0.83 -34.25 52.26
CA SER A 73 -0.13 -33.23 52.71
C SER A 73 0.17 -31.80 52.28
N GLN A 74 0.16 -31.55 50.96
CA GLN A 74 0.37 -30.24 50.35
C GLN A 74 -0.98 -29.54 50.06
N THR A 75 -0.98 -28.22 49.89
CA THR A 75 -2.21 -27.43 49.67
C THR A 75 -3.02 -27.85 48.44
N SER A 76 -2.37 -28.31 47.37
CA SER A 76 -3.02 -28.81 46.14
C SER A 76 -3.27 -30.33 46.13
N ASP A 77 -2.69 -31.06 47.09
CA ASP A 77 -2.77 -32.52 47.24
C ASP A 77 -2.72 -32.85 48.74
N PRO A 78 -3.86 -32.75 49.45
CA PRO A 78 -3.92 -32.72 50.91
C PRO A 78 -3.39 -33.94 51.64
N GLY A 79 -3.10 -35.06 50.95
CA GLY A 79 -2.34 -36.20 51.47
C GLY A 79 -2.81 -36.73 52.84
N PRO A 80 -2.09 -37.68 53.46
CA PRO A 80 -0.93 -38.39 52.95
C PRO A 80 -1.33 -39.50 51.95
N ARG A 81 -0.52 -39.70 50.91
CA ARG A 81 -0.65 -40.83 49.96
C ARG A 81 0.74 -41.38 49.69
N ILE A 82 0.96 -42.67 49.90
CA ILE A 82 2.27 -43.30 49.71
C ILE A 82 2.14 -44.28 48.55
N CYS A 83 2.77 -43.97 47.42
CA CYS A 83 2.76 -44.82 46.24
C CYS A 83 4.07 -45.60 46.09
N SER A 84 3.93 -46.84 45.62
CA SER A 84 5.00 -47.75 45.21
C SER A 84 4.87 -48.05 43.70
N THR A 85 5.66 -48.98 43.18
CA THR A 85 5.66 -49.35 41.75
C THR A 85 4.35 -49.98 41.26
N SER A 86 3.51 -50.50 42.17
CA SER A 86 2.30 -51.26 41.82
C SER A 86 1.00 -50.67 42.36
N GLY A 87 1.07 -49.68 43.25
CA GLY A 87 -0.12 -49.11 43.88
C GLY A 87 0.18 -48.01 44.89
N CYS A 88 -0.86 -47.51 45.56
CA CYS A 88 -0.76 -46.50 46.59
C CYS A 88 -1.52 -46.91 47.86
N GLU A 89 -0.97 -46.59 49.02
CA GLU A 89 -1.63 -46.69 50.31
C GLU A 89 -2.06 -45.28 50.77
N ILE A 90 -3.30 -45.17 51.25
CA ILE A 90 -3.83 -43.95 51.86
C ILE A 90 -4.38 -44.27 53.25
N THR A 91 -4.64 -43.23 54.03
CA THR A 91 -5.19 -43.36 55.37
C THR A 91 -6.57 -42.71 55.43
N TYR A 92 -7.33 -42.96 56.49
CA TYR A 92 -8.58 -42.24 56.73
C TYR A 92 -8.33 -40.72 56.82
N GLN A 93 -7.16 -40.29 57.31
CA GLN A 93 -6.78 -38.88 57.40
C GLN A 93 -6.73 -38.23 56.01
N THR A 94 -6.28 -38.96 55.00
CA THR A 94 -6.29 -38.50 53.59
C THR A 94 -7.68 -38.13 53.14
N LEU A 95 -8.67 -38.92 53.55
CA LEU A 95 -10.06 -38.73 53.16
C LEU A 95 -10.73 -37.61 53.97
N VAL A 96 -10.31 -37.40 55.22
CA VAL A 96 -10.69 -36.22 56.01
C VAL A 96 -10.11 -34.94 55.40
N ASN A 97 -8.83 -34.95 55.02
CA ASN A 97 -8.14 -33.80 54.42
C ASN A 97 -8.75 -33.40 53.06
N GLU A 98 -9.28 -34.37 52.31
CA GLU A 98 -10.00 -34.15 51.05
C GLU A 98 -11.49 -33.81 51.24
N GLY A 99 -11.97 -33.72 52.49
CA GLY A 99 -13.37 -33.42 52.81
C GLY A 99 -14.36 -34.55 52.49
N LEU A 100 -13.87 -35.78 52.28
CA LEU A 100 -14.67 -36.96 51.96
C LEU A 100 -15.20 -37.69 53.20
N LEU A 101 -14.57 -37.45 54.36
CA LEU A 101 -15.04 -37.88 55.68
C LEU A 101 -15.16 -36.67 56.63
N PRO A 102 -16.04 -36.73 57.66
CA PRO A 102 -16.16 -35.67 58.64
C PRO A 102 -14.86 -35.42 59.41
N ALA A 103 -14.59 -34.16 59.79
CA ALA A 103 -13.38 -33.76 60.52
C ALA A 103 -13.17 -34.49 61.86
N GLY A 104 -14.25 -34.97 62.50
CA GLY A 104 -14.20 -35.74 63.75
C GLY A 104 -14.01 -37.25 63.57
N TYR A 105 -13.78 -37.76 62.36
CA TYR A 105 -13.65 -39.19 62.11
C TYR A 105 -12.33 -39.74 62.70
N THR A 106 -12.42 -40.78 63.53
CA THR A 106 -11.28 -41.30 64.31
C THR A 106 -10.53 -42.44 63.62
N GLY A 107 -11.01 -42.94 62.48
CA GLY A 107 -10.34 -44.03 61.75
C GLY A 107 -10.54 -45.42 62.34
N VAL A 108 -11.35 -45.56 63.40
CA VAL A 108 -11.59 -46.82 64.12
C VAL A 108 -13.08 -47.13 64.11
N ASN A 109 -13.43 -48.37 63.79
CA ASN A 109 -14.82 -48.84 63.78
C ASN A 109 -15.33 -49.17 65.19
N MET A 110 -16.63 -49.48 65.31
CA MET A 110 -17.24 -49.90 66.58
C MET A 110 -16.61 -51.16 67.20
N GLN A 111 -15.99 -52.03 66.39
CA GLN A 111 -15.20 -53.19 66.84
C GLN A 111 -13.77 -52.84 67.29
N LYS A 112 -13.45 -51.55 67.39
CA LYS A 112 -12.13 -51.02 67.77
C LYS A 112 -11.02 -51.42 66.79
N SER A 113 -11.38 -51.70 65.54
CA SER A 113 -10.46 -52.04 64.47
C SER A 113 -10.32 -50.86 63.51
N SER A 114 -9.08 -50.57 63.13
CA SER A 114 -8.78 -49.54 62.14
C SER A 114 -8.89 -50.08 60.72
N TYR A 115 -8.75 -49.20 59.73
CA TYR A 115 -8.82 -49.56 58.31
C TYR A 115 -7.46 -49.42 57.63
N LYS A 116 -7.11 -50.40 56.81
CA LYS A 116 -6.02 -50.33 55.85
C LYS A 116 -6.59 -50.16 54.45
N ILE A 117 -6.17 -49.11 53.74
CA ILE A 117 -6.72 -48.74 52.44
C ILE A 117 -5.62 -48.84 51.37
N LEU A 118 -5.79 -49.80 50.48
CA LEU A 118 -4.80 -50.12 49.46
C LEU A 118 -5.41 -49.92 48.08
N LEU A 119 -4.75 -49.13 47.24
CA LEU A 119 -5.14 -48.83 45.87
C LEU A 119 -4.09 -49.44 44.94
N LYS A 120 -4.52 -50.07 43.86
CA LYS A 120 -3.66 -50.77 42.90
C LYS A 120 -3.94 -50.28 41.49
N ARG A 121 -2.87 -49.98 40.76
CA ARG A 121 -2.96 -49.61 39.34
C ARG A 121 -2.82 -50.87 38.48
N ALA A 122 -3.78 -51.09 37.60
CA ALA A 122 -3.81 -52.17 36.62
C ALA A 122 -3.98 -51.58 35.20
N GLY A 123 -3.80 -52.42 34.17
CA GLY A 123 -3.91 -52.00 32.76
C GLY A 123 -2.63 -51.37 32.20
N ALA A 124 -2.73 -50.81 31.00
CA ALA A 124 -1.62 -50.21 30.27
C ALA A 124 -1.97 -48.77 29.83
N THR A 125 -0.95 -47.94 29.60
CA THR A 125 -1.13 -46.58 29.09
C THR A 125 -1.95 -46.57 27.79
N PRO A 126 -2.90 -45.64 27.59
CA PRO A 126 -3.33 -44.57 28.49
C PRO A 126 -4.47 -44.97 29.46
N ASN A 127 -4.96 -46.20 29.39
CA ASN A 127 -6.18 -46.67 30.06
C ASN A 127 -5.84 -47.46 31.33
N TYR A 128 -5.31 -46.78 32.34
CA TYR A 128 -5.07 -47.41 33.64
C TYR A 128 -6.40 -47.62 34.38
N VAL A 129 -6.53 -48.72 35.11
CA VAL A 129 -7.65 -49.00 36.00
C VAL A 129 -7.13 -48.92 37.42
N ILE A 130 -7.80 -48.16 38.28
CA ILE A 130 -7.45 -48.06 39.70
C ILE A 130 -8.47 -48.86 40.49
N ASN A 131 -8.04 -50.03 40.97
CA ASN A 131 -8.80 -50.85 41.90
C ASN A 131 -8.31 -50.61 43.33
N GLY A 132 -9.07 -51.04 44.33
CA GLY A 132 -8.59 -51.01 45.69
C GLY A 132 -9.36 -51.92 46.64
N LEU A 133 -8.81 -52.04 47.85
CA LEU A 133 -9.38 -52.80 48.94
C LEU A 133 -9.24 -52.01 50.25
N VAL A 134 -10.36 -51.80 50.94
CA VAL A 134 -10.41 -51.35 52.32
C VAL A 134 -10.56 -52.59 53.20
N ILE A 135 -9.68 -52.80 54.16
CA ILE A 135 -9.72 -53.96 55.04
C ILE A 135 -9.51 -53.54 56.49
N THR A 136 -10.23 -54.18 57.41
CA THR A 136 -10.02 -54.01 58.85
C THR A 136 -8.66 -54.55 59.27
N THR A 137 -8.04 -53.97 60.31
CA THR A 137 -6.70 -54.38 60.77
C THR A 137 -6.72 -55.45 61.84
N LEU A 138 -7.85 -55.64 62.53
CA LEU A 138 -8.04 -56.65 63.57
C LEU A 138 -9.12 -57.66 63.15
N PRO A 139 -8.89 -58.97 63.34
CA PRO A 139 -9.91 -59.98 63.11
C PRO A 139 -11.03 -59.90 64.14
N TRP A 140 -12.25 -60.23 63.73
CA TRP A 140 -13.39 -60.30 64.62
C TRP A 140 -13.37 -61.62 65.42
N LEU A 141 -12.74 -61.58 66.59
CA LEU A 141 -12.54 -62.74 67.46
C LEU A 141 -13.38 -62.64 68.74
N GLU A 142 -13.88 -63.79 69.19
CA GLU A 142 -14.33 -64.02 70.56
C GLU A 142 -13.55 -65.22 71.11
N GLY A 143 -12.61 -64.96 72.03
CA GLY A 143 -11.60 -65.95 72.40
C GLY A 143 -10.73 -66.35 71.21
N ASN A 144 -10.69 -67.65 70.87
CA ASN A 144 -9.92 -68.17 69.73
C ASN A 144 -10.80 -68.47 68.49
N ARG A 145 -12.06 -68.03 68.49
CA ARG A 145 -13.03 -68.29 67.41
C ARG A 145 -13.32 -67.02 66.62
N VAL A 146 -13.26 -67.12 65.30
CA VAL A 146 -13.72 -66.06 64.39
C VAL A 146 -15.25 -66.00 64.36
N ARG A 147 -15.81 -64.81 64.60
CA ARG A 147 -17.25 -64.53 64.58
C ARG A 147 -17.74 -64.23 63.15
N TYR A 148 -17.78 -65.26 62.32
CA TYR A 148 -18.26 -65.16 60.93
C TYR A 148 -19.74 -64.77 60.82
N ASP A 149 -20.53 -65.04 61.85
CA ASP A 149 -21.92 -64.59 61.98
C ASP A 149 -22.03 -63.06 62.01
N LEU A 150 -21.19 -62.40 62.81
CA LEU A 150 -21.15 -60.93 62.89
C LEU A 150 -20.50 -60.31 61.66
N LEU A 151 -19.45 -60.94 61.10
CA LEU A 151 -18.86 -60.51 59.83
C LEU A 151 -19.86 -60.59 58.68
N GLY A 152 -20.60 -61.69 58.56
CA GLY A 152 -21.65 -61.84 57.55
C GLY A 152 -22.76 -60.79 57.69
N ARG A 153 -23.12 -60.43 58.93
CA ARG A 153 -24.10 -59.36 59.19
C ARG A 153 -23.54 -57.97 58.86
N ALA A 154 -22.29 -57.70 59.21
CA ALA A 154 -21.60 -56.47 58.81
C ALA A 154 -21.48 -56.36 57.28
N MET A 155 -21.22 -57.47 56.58
CA MET A 155 -21.24 -57.53 55.12
C MET A 155 -22.62 -57.19 54.55
N GLN A 156 -23.69 -57.74 55.13
CA GLN A 156 -25.06 -57.42 54.72
C GLN A 156 -25.38 -55.93 54.84
N ALA A 157 -24.93 -55.26 55.91
CA ALA A 157 -25.08 -53.83 56.08
C ALA A 157 -24.17 -53.00 55.15
N SER A 158 -23.01 -53.55 54.77
CA SER A 158 -22.04 -52.89 53.89
C SER A 158 -22.45 -52.94 52.40
N GLY A 159 -23.17 -53.99 52.00
CA GLY A 159 -23.61 -54.22 50.62
C GLY A 159 -22.72 -55.18 49.83
N ILE A 160 -22.96 -55.29 48.52
CA ILE A 160 -22.40 -56.33 47.64
C ILE A 160 -20.86 -56.27 47.48
N ASP A 161 -20.28 -55.09 47.66
CA ASP A 161 -18.83 -54.88 47.55
C ASP A 161 -18.07 -55.25 48.82
N SER A 162 -18.77 -55.67 49.87
CA SER A 162 -18.14 -56.20 51.07
C SER A 162 -17.73 -57.66 50.91
N GLY A 163 -16.71 -58.02 51.69
CA GLY A 163 -16.14 -59.34 51.75
C GLY A 163 -15.54 -59.60 53.13
N MET A 164 -15.04 -60.81 53.33
CA MET A 164 -14.32 -61.17 54.54
C MET A 164 -13.17 -62.12 54.22
N THR A 165 -12.16 -62.16 55.09
CA THR A 165 -11.06 -63.11 54.96
C THR A 165 -11.42 -64.44 55.62
N GLN A 166 -11.41 -65.51 54.84
CA GLN A 166 -11.60 -66.88 55.36
C GLN A 166 -10.27 -67.53 55.76
N SER A 167 -9.16 -66.98 55.27
CA SER A 167 -7.78 -67.37 55.56
C SER A 167 -6.90 -66.13 55.67
N ALA A 168 -5.62 -66.32 56.01
CA ALA A 168 -4.64 -65.23 55.98
C ALA A 168 -4.24 -64.78 54.56
N THR A 169 -4.74 -65.43 53.50
CA THR A 169 -4.25 -65.23 52.12
C THR A 169 -5.30 -64.72 51.14
N VAL A 170 -6.60 -64.89 51.45
CA VAL A 170 -7.71 -64.56 50.54
C VAL A 170 -8.84 -63.83 51.27
N ALA A 171 -9.31 -62.75 50.65
CA ALA A 171 -10.58 -62.09 50.97
C ALA A 171 -11.61 -62.43 49.88
N SER A 172 -12.83 -62.77 50.28
CA SER A 172 -13.91 -63.16 49.36
C SER A 172 -15.17 -62.36 49.63
N GLY A 173 -15.83 -61.92 48.55
CA GLY A 173 -17.14 -61.29 48.61
C GLY A 173 -18.27 -62.26 48.95
N THR A 174 -19.47 -61.73 49.19
CA THR A 174 -20.68 -62.53 49.42
C THR A 174 -20.88 -63.54 48.29
N GLY A 175 -21.03 -64.83 48.61
CA GLY A 175 -21.21 -65.89 47.61
C GLY A 175 -20.03 -66.11 46.66
N GLY A 176 -18.83 -65.61 46.99
CA GLY A 176 -17.63 -65.78 46.17
C GLY A 176 -17.62 -64.98 44.86
N GLN A 177 -18.49 -63.96 44.73
CA GLN A 177 -18.63 -63.14 43.51
C GLN A 177 -17.35 -62.41 43.09
N TRP A 178 -16.43 -62.20 44.03
CA TRP A 178 -15.10 -61.70 43.78
C TRP A 178 -14.15 -62.24 44.84
N THR A 179 -12.88 -62.37 44.49
CA THR A 179 -11.81 -62.75 45.40
C THR A 179 -10.61 -61.85 45.20
N GLU A 180 -9.95 -61.52 46.30
CA GLU A 180 -8.71 -60.76 46.31
C GLU A 180 -7.66 -61.47 47.15
N ASN A 181 -6.40 -61.35 46.75
CA ASN A 181 -5.30 -62.10 47.35
C ASN A 181 -4.30 -61.19 48.07
N GLN A 182 -3.60 -61.77 49.04
CA GLN A 182 -2.56 -61.09 49.83
C GLN A 182 -1.43 -60.49 48.98
N ASN A 183 -1.09 -61.10 47.85
CA ASN A 183 -0.03 -60.59 46.96
C ASN A 183 -0.45 -59.27 46.28
N SER A 184 -1.75 -59.08 46.04
CA SER A 184 -2.32 -57.83 45.54
C SER A 184 -2.57 -56.82 46.64
N TYR A 185 -3.02 -57.30 47.81
CA TYR A 185 -3.41 -56.47 48.94
C TYR A 185 -2.83 -57.02 50.25
N SER A 186 -1.70 -56.45 50.67
CA SER A 186 -0.94 -56.90 51.86
C SER A 186 -1.70 -56.80 53.19
N GLY A 187 -2.85 -56.12 53.22
CA GLY A 187 -3.74 -56.08 54.37
C GLY A 187 -4.48 -57.39 54.66
N ILE A 188 -4.53 -58.32 53.70
CA ILE A 188 -5.05 -59.67 53.89
C ILE A 188 -3.96 -60.49 54.59
N ASN A 189 -4.05 -60.66 55.91
CA ASN A 189 -3.00 -61.31 56.70
C ASN A 189 -3.51 -62.19 57.87
N ALA A 190 -4.82 -62.24 58.08
CA ALA A 190 -5.46 -63.06 59.10
C ALA A 190 -6.86 -63.47 58.63
N ALA A 191 -7.38 -64.58 59.15
CA ALA A 191 -8.79 -64.93 58.98
C ALA A 191 -9.67 -64.06 59.89
N GLY A 192 -10.87 -63.69 59.41
CA GLY A 192 -11.85 -62.92 60.18
C GLY A 192 -11.77 -61.41 60.04
N LEU A 193 -11.11 -60.88 59.01
CA LEU A 193 -11.10 -59.46 58.68
C LEU A 193 -12.30 -59.13 57.78
N LEU A 194 -12.98 -58.02 58.06
CA LEU A 194 -13.95 -57.41 57.15
C LEU A 194 -13.22 -56.62 56.06
N ALA A 195 -13.62 -56.79 54.81
CA ALA A 195 -13.05 -56.12 53.65
C ALA A 195 -14.15 -55.48 52.77
N TYR A 196 -13.76 -54.52 51.94
CA TYR A 196 -14.64 -53.80 51.02
C TYR A 196 -13.85 -53.42 49.76
N ARG A 197 -14.27 -53.86 48.59
CA ARG A 197 -13.61 -53.52 47.32
C ARG A 197 -14.03 -52.14 46.83
N VAL A 198 -13.12 -51.42 46.17
CA VAL A 198 -13.32 -50.07 45.64
C VAL A 198 -12.68 -49.94 44.26
N GLY A 199 -13.09 -48.94 43.48
CA GLY A 199 -12.49 -48.63 42.17
C GLY A 199 -12.92 -49.52 41.00
N TYR A 200 -13.91 -50.40 41.20
CA TYR A 200 -14.54 -51.20 40.16
C TYR A 200 -15.12 -50.27 39.06
N ASP A 201 -14.82 -50.54 37.79
CA ASP A 201 -15.16 -49.74 36.60
C ASP A 201 -14.54 -48.32 36.49
N SER A 202 -13.41 -48.06 37.15
CA SER A 202 -12.73 -46.76 37.06
C SER A 202 -12.23 -46.35 35.66
N ALA A 203 -12.26 -47.25 34.68
CA ALA A 203 -11.96 -46.97 33.27
C ALA A 203 -12.98 -46.04 32.59
N MET A 204 -14.22 -45.97 33.07
CA MET A 204 -15.29 -45.15 32.47
C MET A 204 -15.15 -43.65 32.77
N TYR A 205 -14.20 -43.26 33.62
CA TYR A 205 -14.00 -41.86 34.01
C TYR A 205 -13.11 -41.05 33.05
N SER A 206 -12.56 -41.66 31.98
CA SER A 206 -11.78 -40.96 30.93
C SER A 206 -12.64 -40.31 29.84
N VAL A 207 -13.97 -40.39 29.93
CA VAL A 207 -14.92 -39.92 28.89
C VAL A 207 -15.15 -38.40 28.93
N TYR A 208 -14.84 -37.73 30.04
CA TYR A 208 -15.05 -36.29 30.18
C TYR A 208 -13.76 -35.48 30.00
N LEU A 209 -13.86 -34.45 29.17
CA LEU A 209 -12.85 -33.40 29.08
C LEU A 209 -12.73 -32.65 30.41
N ARG A 210 -11.53 -32.60 30.98
CA ARG A 210 -11.29 -31.86 32.21
C ARG A 210 -11.30 -30.37 31.95
N ARG A 211 -12.06 -29.63 32.76
CA ARG A 211 -12.18 -28.15 32.68
C ARG A 211 -11.11 -27.41 33.48
N ASP A 212 -10.35 -28.14 34.28
CA ASP A 212 -9.27 -27.61 35.12
C ASP A 212 -7.96 -27.40 34.35
N GLY A 213 -7.91 -27.79 33.07
CA GLY A 213 -6.74 -27.66 32.21
C GLY A 213 -5.61 -28.65 32.51
N THR A 214 -5.80 -29.59 33.45
CA THR A 214 -4.74 -30.53 33.88
C THR A 214 -4.53 -31.67 32.90
N LEU A 215 -5.51 -31.95 32.03
CA LEU A 215 -5.45 -33.00 31.04
C LEU A 215 -5.83 -32.47 29.66
N PRO A 216 -4.87 -32.33 28.72
CA PRO A 216 -5.16 -31.93 27.35
C PRO A 216 -5.93 -33.03 26.60
N MET A 217 -6.64 -32.65 25.54
CA MET A 217 -7.21 -33.61 24.59
C MET A 217 -6.11 -34.41 23.92
N THR A 218 -6.27 -35.73 23.83
CA THR A 218 -5.37 -36.62 23.09
C THR A 218 -5.84 -36.90 21.66
N GLY A 219 -6.99 -36.34 21.26
CA GLY A 219 -7.58 -36.46 19.93
C GLY A 219 -8.33 -35.19 19.51
N GLU A 220 -8.90 -35.20 18.31
CA GLU A 220 -9.65 -34.05 17.78
C GLU A 220 -11.00 -33.86 18.47
N LEU A 221 -11.45 -32.61 18.62
CA LEU A 221 -12.81 -32.27 19.05
C LEU A 221 -13.71 -32.11 17.82
N ASN A 222 -14.60 -33.08 17.57
CA ASN A 222 -15.63 -32.95 16.55
C ASN A 222 -16.95 -32.47 17.18
N MET A 223 -17.35 -31.23 16.88
CA MET A 223 -18.60 -30.64 17.39
C MET A 223 -19.84 -31.00 16.56
N GLY A 224 -19.72 -31.77 15.47
CA GLY A 224 -20.88 -32.20 14.67
C GLY A 224 -21.67 -31.06 14.04
N GLY A 225 -21.02 -29.93 13.74
CA GLY A 225 -21.67 -28.71 13.20
C GLY A 225 -22.32 -27.81 14.25
N GLN A 226 -22.16 -28.10 15.54
CA GLN A 226 -22.68 -27.27 16.62
C GLN A 226 -21.80 -26.04 16.88
N SER A 227 -22.42 -24.98 17.40
CA SER A 227 -21.75 -23.74 17.79
C SER A 227 -20.85 -23.92 19.01
N ILE A 228 -19.84 -23.06 19.12
CA ILE A 228 -19.07 -22.84 20.34
C ILE A 228 -19.26 -21.37 20.74
N ASP A 229 -20.11 -21.11 21.73
CA ASP A 229 -20.49 -19.76 22.13
C ASP A 229 -19.64 -19.25 23.30
N ASN A 230 -19.47 -17.93 23.38
CA ASN A 230 -18.76 -17.22 24.47
C ASN A 230 -17.31 -17.67 24.71
N VAL A 231 -16.60 -18.05 23.64
CA VAL A 231 -15.15 -18.29 23.71
C VAL A 231 -14.44 -16.94 23.84
N LYS A 232 -13.71 -16.75 24.95
CA LYS A 232 -12.92 -15.54 25.17
C LYS A 232 -11.73 -15.47 24.21
N ASP A 233 -10.95 -16.54 24.15
CA ASP A 233 -9.70 -16.61 23.40
C ASP A 233 -9.63 -17.95 22.63
N ILE A 234 -9.23 -17.89 21.36
CA ILE A 234 -8.86 -19.07 20.56
C ILE A 234 -7.41 -18.87 20.10
N THR A 235 -6.49 -19.65 20.67
CA THR A 235 -5.08 -19.67 20.26
C THR A 235 -4.82 -20.93 19.43
N ALA A 236 -4.67 -20.77 18.11
CA ALA A 236 -4.38 -21.87 17.21
C ALA A 236 -2.89 -21.85 16.79
N SER A 237 -2.21 -22.99 16.87
CA SER A 237 -0.86 -23.17 16.31
C SER A 237 -0.88 -23.54 14.82
N GLY A 238 -2.06 -23.88 14.29
CA GLY A 238 -2.29 -24.27 12.89
C GLY A 238 -3.31 -23.38 12.19
N THR A 239 -4.01 -23.94 11.21
CA THR A 239 -4.98 -23.22 10.38
C THR A 239 -6.38 -23.21 10.99
N ILE A 240 -7.01 -22.04 11.07
CA ILE A 240 -8.46 -21.92 11.30
C ILE A 240 -9.16 -21.99 9.93
N LYS A 241 -9.83 -23.11 9.64
CA LYS A 241 -10.66 -23.26 8.44
C LYS A 241 -12.09 -22.84 8.76
N SER A 242 -12.54 -21.73 8.18
CA SER A 242 -13.92 -21.27 8.28
C SER A 242 -14.44 -20.85 6.92
N GLN A 243 -15.72 -21.08 6.66
CA GLN A 243 -16.40 -20.50 5.50
C GLN A 243 -16.47 -18.97 5.61
N ARG A 244 -16.57 -18.43 6.82
CA ARG A 244 -16.65 -17.00 7.10
C ARG A 244 -15.98 -16.67 8.42
N LEU A 245 -14.99 -15.79 8.39
CA LEU A 245 -14.44 -15.15 9.58
C LEU A 245 -15.03 -13.75 9.68
N SER A 246 -15.89 -13.49 10.67
CA SER A 246 -16.46 -12.17 10.94
C SER A 246 -15.78 -11.59 12.18
N SER A 247 -14.94 -10.57 11.99
CA SER A 247 -14.34 -9.82 13.10
C SER A 247 -14.98 -8.44 13.19
N SER A 248 -15.37 -8.02 14.39
CA SER A 248 -15.79 -6.64 14.69
C SER A 248 -14.59 -5.72 14.99
N GLY A 249 -13.40 -6.30 15.17
CA GLY A 249 -12.16 -5.59 15.47
C GLY A 249 -11.14 -5.73 14.35
N ILE A 250 -9.88 -5.93 14.73
CA ILE A 250 -8.75 -6.02 13.81
C ILE A 250 -8.51 -7.48 13.43
N ALA A 251 -8.22 -7.74 12.15
CA ALA A 251 -7.64 -9.00 11.69
C ALA A 251 -6.15 -8.75 11.39
N GLU A 252 -5.28 -9.12 12.31
CA GLU A 252 -3.83 -8.96 12.18
C GLU A 252 -3.19 -10.23 11.62
N GLY A 253 -2.23 -10.05 10.71
CA GLY A 253 -1.45 -11.15 10.16
C GLY A 253 -0.25 -10.60 9.39
N THR A 254 0.76 -11.44 9.19
CA THR A 254 1.90 -11.09 8.33
C THR A 254 1.48 -10.92 6.87
N HIS A 255 0.44 -11.67 6.46
CA HIS A 255 -0.14 -11.63 5.12
C HIS A 255 -1.67 -11.70 5.21
N LEU A 256 -2.34 -10.82 4.48
CA LEU A 256 -3.78 -10.93 4.19
C LEU A 256 -3.93 -11.21 2.69
N ASN A 257 -4.15 -12.49 2.35
CA ASN A 257 -4.33 -12.91 0.96
C ASN A 257 -5.83 -13.09 0.67
N ALA A 258 -6.43 -12.12 -0.03
CA ALA A 258 -7.81 -12.20 -0.51
C ALA A 258 -7.79 -12.53 -2.00
N THR A 259 -8.55 -13.55 -2.41
CA THR A 259 -8.59 -14.03 -3.80
C THR A 259 -9.45 -13.18 -4.72
N GLU A 260 -10.42 -12.45 -4.16
CA GLU A 260 -11.38 -11.67 -4.93
C GLU A 260 -11.32 -10.19 -4.56
N ILE A 261 -11.82 -9.84 -3.37
CA ILE A 261 -12.05 -8.45 -2.99
C ILE A 261 -11.54 -8.17 -1.58
N VAL A 262 -10.83 -7.05 -1.44
CA VAL A 262 -10.58 -6.39 -0.15
C VAL A 262 -11.38 -5.10 -0.13
N GLN A 263 -12.49 -5.08 0.60
CA GLN A 263 -13.31 -3.89 0.81
C GLN A 263 -13.01 -3.29 2.18
N SER A 264 -12.66 -2.00 2.21
CA SER A 264 -12.52 -1.24 3.44
C SER A 264 -13.09 0.15 3.26
N LYS A 265 -13.78 0.66 4.28
CA LYS A 265 -14.24 2.06 4.31
C LYS A 265 -13.06 3.03 4.39
N ASN A 266 -12.01 2.66 5.13
CA ASN A 266 -10.79 3.43 5.33
C ASN A 266 -9.58 2.47 5.23
N GLY A 267 -9.04 2.29 4.03
CA GLY A 267 -7.85 1.47 3.79
C GLY A 267 -6.57 2.30 3.93
N THR A 268 -5.53 1.75 4.54
CA THR A 268 -4.19 2.36 4.55
C THR A 268 -3.14 1.29 4.26
N PHE A 269 -2.28 1.55 3.28
CA PHE A 269 -1.10 0.74 2.99
C PHE A 269 0.13 1.49 3.49
N SER A 270 0.78 1.01 4.55
CA SER A 270 1.95 1.70 5.17
C SER A 270 3.23 1.62 4.33
N ASN A 271 3.26 0.75 3.32
CA ASN A 271 4.39 0.57 2.40
C ASN A 271 3.90 0.70 0.96
N ASN A 272 4.23 -0.27 0.10
CA ASN A 272 3.91 -0.23 -1.32
C ASN A 272 2.53 -0.83 -1.59
N LEU A 273 1.77 -0.19 -2.49
CA LEU A 273 0.60 -0.78 -3.14
C LEU A 273 1.00 -1.24 -4.56
N LYS A 274 0.94 -2.55 -4.82
CA LYS A 274 1.15 -3.11 -6.16
C LYS A 274 -0.18 -3.55 -6.76
N VAL A 275 -0.51 -2.99 -7.91
CA VAL A 275 -1.73 -3.32 -8.67
C VAL A 275 -1.33 -3.96 -9.99
N GLN A 276 -1.84 -5.15 -10.29
CA GLN A 276 -1.44 -5.92 -11.49
C GLN A 276 -2.21 -5.52 -12.76
N ASN A 277 -3.47 -5.11 -12.61
CA ASN A 277 -4.36 -4.80 -13.74
C ASN A 277 -4.67 -3.30 -13.81
N GLN A 278 -5.49 -2.80 -12.89
CA GLN A 278 -5.98 -1.42 -12.93
C GLN A 278 -6.20 -0.86 -11.52
N LEU A 279 -5.82 0.41 -11.32
CA LEU A 279 -6.18 1.22 -10.16
C LEU A 279 -7.21 2.27 -10.60
N THR A 280 -8.43 2.18 -10.11
CA THR A 280 -9.47 3.21 -10.29
C THR A 280 -9.60 4.02 -8.99
N VAL A 281 -9.66 5.35 -9.09
CA VAL A 281 -9.87 6.25 -7.95
C VAL A 281 -11.02 7.19 -8.26
N ASP A 282 -12.17 6.97 -7.62
CA ASP A 282 -13.34 7.85 -7.70
C ASP A 282 -13.12 9.05 -6.78
N GLY A 283 -12.30 10.01 -7.23
CA GLY A 283 -11.94 11.20 -6.45
C GLY A 283 -10.57 11.76 -6.83
N TYR A 284 -9.88 12.34 -5.85
CA TYR A 284 -8.53 12.87 -6.04
C TYR A 284 -7.47 11.95 -5.44
N SER A 285 -6.30 11.91 -6.06
CA SER A 285 -5.09 11.27 -5.52
C SER A 285 -4.04 12.33 -5.25
N THR A 286 -3.30 12.20 -4.14
CA THR A 286 -2.17 13.09 -3.82
C THR A 286 -0.87 12.28 -3.85
N PHE A 287 0.12 12.77 -4.59
CA PHE A 287 1.45 12.18 -4.68
C PHE A 287 2.50 13.17 -4.17
N ASN A 288 3.19 12.84 -3.06
CA ASN A 288 4.14 13.76 -2.42
C ASN A 288 5.52 13.82 -3.10
N ASN A 289 5.84 12.83 -3.93
CA ASN A 289 7.14 12.70 -4.60
C ASN A 289 6.96 12.64 -6.13
N ILE A 290 7.39 11.54 -6.76
CA ILE A 290 7.44 11.38 -8.21
C ILE A 290 6.33 10.42 -8.66
N VAL A 291 5.63 10.78 -9.73
CA VAL A 291 4.76 9.88 -10.50
C VAL A 291 5.46 9.52 -11.79
N LYS A 292 5.82 8.24 -11.97
CA LYS A 292 6.41 7.74 -13.21
C LYS A 292 5.35 7.03 -14.05
N VAL A 293 5.18 7.48 -15.29
CA VAL A 293 4.28 6.88 -16.27
C VAL A 293 5.13 6.25 -17.38
N ASN A 294 4.92 4.97 -17.68
CA ASN A 294 5.75 4.24 -18.65
C ASN A 294 5.27 4.40 -20.10
N GLN A 295 3.98 4.64 -20.31
CA GLN A 295 3.38 4.81 -21.63
C GLN A 295 2.73 6.19 -21.76
N TRP A 296 1.45 6.30 -21.42
CA TRP A 296 0.65 7.49 -21.66
C TRP A 296 0.07 8.06 -20.36
N LEU A 297 0.08 9.39 -20.26
CA LEU A 297 -0.72 10.15 -19.30
C LEU A 297 -1.81 10.86 -20.11
N GLU A 298 -3.07 10.49 -19.89
CA GLU A 298 -4.23 11.10 -20.52
C GLU A 298 -4.98 11.95 -19.49
N SER A 299 -5.45 13.14 -19.90
CA SER A 299 -6.27 14.01 -19.07
C SER A 299 -7.36 14.67 -19.91
N GLU A 300 -8.61 14.47 -19.54
CA GLU A 300 -9.77 15.01 -20.26
C GLU A 300 -9.96 16.52 -20.07
N GLN A 301 -9.57 17.04 -18.91
CA GLN A 301 -9.81 18.44 -18.50
C GLN A 301 -8.50 19.24 -18.37
N GLY A 302 -7.38 18.70 -18.87
CA GLY A 302 -6.07 19.34 -18.87
C GLY A 302 -5.24 19.14 -17.59
N VAL A 303 -4.08 19.79 -17.53
CA VAL A 303 -3.13 19.70 -16.40
C VAL A 303 -2.75 21.10 -15.95
N ARG A 304 -2.95 21.40 -14.66
CA ARG A 304 -2.57 22.69 -14.04
C ARG A 304 -1.40 22.49 -13.09
N SER A 305 -0.31 23.23 -13.31
CA SER A 305 0.84 23.30 -12.38
C SER A 305 0.91 24.68 -11.73
N ARG A 306 1.31 24.74 -10.45
CA ARG A 306 1.64 26.00 -9.75
C ARG A 306 3.09 26.45 -9.99
N GLY A 307 3.93 25.55 -10.50
CA GLY A 307 5.31 25.83 -10.89
C GLY A 307 5.52 25.52 -12.37
N ALA A 308 6.65 24.92 -12.71
CA ALA A 308 6.86 24.41 -14.05
C ALA A 308 5.96 23.18 -14.31
N LEU A 309 5.29 23.16 -15.47
CA LEU A 309 4.53 21.99 -15.93
C LEU A 309 5.47 20.93 -16.55
N ILE A 310 6.47 21.39 -17.30
CA ILE A 310 7.48 20.54 -17.93
C ILE A 310 8.85 21.18 -17.68
N VAL A 311 9.80 20.40 -17.16
CA VAL A 311 11.17 20.83 -16.87
C VAL A 311 12.11 19.93 -17.66
N GLY A 312 12.99 20.53 -18.47
CA GLY A 312 14.12 19.80 -19.08
C GLY A 312 15.08 19.34 -17.98
N LYS A 313 15.64 18.13 -18.12
CA LYS A 313 16.57 17.54 -17.14
C LYS A 313 17.73 18.50 -16.88
N GLU A 314 18.20 18.60 -15.63
CA GLU A 314 19.42 19.38 -15.32
C GLU A 314 20.56 18.88 -16.22
N ASN A 315 21.22 19.81 -16.92
CA ASN A 315 22.26 19.62 -17.95
C ASN A 315 21.80 19.21 -19.36
N GLU A 316 20.49 18.99 -19.60
CA GLU A 316 19.91 18.80 -20.94
C GLU A 316 18.72 19.76 -21.11
N ARG A 317 19.00 21.03 -21.43
CA ARG A 317 17.99 22.09 -21.61
C ARG A 317 17.18 21.91 -22.91
N LYS A 318 16.54 20.76 -23.12
CA LYS A 318 15.73 20.47 -24.31
C LYS A 318 14.37 19.93 -23.91
N LEU A 319 13.31 20.62 -24.34
CA LEU A 319 11.95 20.11 -24.34
C LEU A 319 11.71 19.45 -25.70
N TRP A 320 11.46 18.15 -25.72
CA TRP A 320 11.03 17.44 -26.93
C TRP A 320 9.50 17.45 -26.98
N LEU A 321 8.92 18.41 -27.69
CA LEU A 321 7.53 18.30 -28.16
C LEU A 321 7.56 17.48 -29.44
N GLY A 322 7.82 16.19 -29.28
CA GLY A 322 7.87 15.26 -30.39
C GLY A 322 8.55 13.94 -30.12
N CYS A 323 8.54 13.04 -31.09
CA CYS A 323 9.28 11.79 -30.95
C CYS A 323 10.79 12.05 -31.06
N GLY A 324 11.55 11.48 -30.13
CA GLY A 324 13.00 11.42 -30.21
C GLY A 324 13.46 10.43 -31.29
N THR A 325 14.62 9.78 -31.07
CA THR A 325 15.21 8.76 -31.97
C THR A 325 14.44 7.43 -32.04
N PHE A 326 13.10 7.48 -32.01
CA PHE A 326 12.25 6.31 -32.19
C PHE A 326 11.99 6.08 -33.69
N SER A 327 12.28 4.87 -34.15
CA SER A 327 12.19 4.42 -35.55
C SER A 327 10.75 4.38 -36.11
N SER A 328 9.73 4.68 -35.31
CA SER A 328 8.32 4.60 -35.70
C SER A 328 7.72 5.92 -36.19
N CYS A 329 8.46 7.02 -36.22
CA CYS A 329 7.98 8.31 -36.74
C CYS A 329 8.18 8.48 -38.25
N ALA A 330 7.87 7.44 -39.01
CA ALA A 330 8.33 7.33 -40.38
C ALA A 330 7.43 7.98 -41.45
N SER A 331 6.30 8.61 -41.12
CA SER A 331 5.42 9.09 -42.21
C SER A 331 4.54 10.33 -42.01
N ASP A 332 4.54 11.00 -40.86
CA ASP A 332 3.86 12.32 -40.75
C ASP A 332 4.69 13.28 -39.89
N ASN A 333 5.52 14.09 -40.57
CA ASN A 333 6.57 14.94 -39.99
C ASN A 333 6.08 16.21 -39.29
N ALA A 334 4.80 16.31 -38.94
CA ALA A 334 4.28 17.45 -38.18
C ALA A 334 3.71 16.96 -36.85
N ILE A 335 4.29 17.46 -35.77
CA ILE A 335 3.75 17.30 -34.42
C ILE A 335 3.05 18.62 -34.13
N PRO A 336 1.74 18.72 -34.42
CA PRO A 336 1.06 20.01 -34.37
C PRO A 336 0.94 20.46 -32.91
N LEU A 337 1.64 21.54 -32.55
CA LEU A 337 1.27 22.33 -31.39
C LEU A 337 0.05 23.19 -31.78
N ARG A 338 -1.15 22.63 -31.61
CA ARG A 338 -2.42 23.32 -31.90
C ARG A 338 -2.85 24.11 -30.66
N ILE A 339 -3.06 25.42 -30.82
CA ILE A 339 -3.45 26.32 -29.73
C ILE A 339 -4.70 27.06 -30.19
N GLU A 340 -5.85 26.52 -29.83
CA GLU A 340 -7.17 27.00 -30.20
C GLU A 340 -8.06 26.88 -28.96
N ASP A 341 -9.03 27.79 -28.78
CA ASP A 341 -10.08 27.61 -27.79
C ASP A 341 -11.24 26.82 -28.43
N GLU A 342 -12.23 26.44 -27.63
CA GLU A 342 -13.44 25.74 -28.12
C GLU A 342 -14.22 26.55 -29.17
N SER A 343 -13.92 27.85 -29.32
CA SER A 343 -14.55 28.79 -30.26
C SER A 343 -13.70 29.09 -31.51
N GLY A 344 -12.53 28.46 -31.66
CA GLY A 344 -11.62 28.69 -32.79
C GLY A 344 -11.00 30.10 -32.84
N LYS A 345 -10.92 30.81 -31.70
CA LYS A 345 -10.33 32.15 -31.63
C LYS A 345 -8.79 32.10 -31.54
N ASN A 346 -8.17 33.20 -31.96
CA ASN A 346 -6.72 33.37 -31.98
C ASN A 346 -6.13 33.27 -30.57
N ASN A 347 -5.45 32.17 -30.30
CA ASN A 347 -4.54 32.06 -29.16
C ASN A 347 -3.10 32.20 -29.64
N PHE A 348 -2.22 32.61 -28.74
CA PHE A 348 -0.82 32.88 -29.06
C PHE A 348 0.12 32.06 -28.18
N ILE A 349 1.21 31.59 -28.76
CA ILE A 349 2.38 31.13 -28.00
C ILE A 349 3.08 32.38 -27.49
N SER A 350 3.08 32.60 -26.17
CA SER A 350 3.91 33.63 -25.56
C SER A 350 5.18 33.00 -25.00
N ILE A 351 6.32 33.28 -25.64
CA ILE A 351 7.64 32.95 -25.10
C ILE A 351 8.18 34.21 -24.45
N THR A 352 8.06 34.32 -23.13
CA THR A 352 8.59 35.43 -22.35
C THR A 352 9.64 34.91 -21.39
N GLY A 353 10.79 35.57 -21.35
CA GLY A 353 11.82 35.33 -20.33
C GLY A 353 11.62 36.33 -19.18
N THR A 354 11.65 35.83 -17.95
CA THR A 354 11.64 36.66 -16.73
C THR A 354 13.02 36.67 -16.12
N THR A 355 13.98 37.45 -16.65
CA THR A 355 15.18 37.71 -15.85
C THR A 355 15.74 39.12 -16.04
N SER A 356 16.20 39.65 -14.91
CA SER A 356 17.15 40.73 -14.71
C SER A 356 18.55 40.47 -15.31
N SER A 357 18.66 39.61 -16.34
CA SER A 357 19.94 39.22 -16.93
C SER A 357 19.87 39.26 -18.47
N PRO A 358 20.76 40.03 -19.14
CA PRO A 358 20.61 40.42 -20.55
C PRO A 358 20.96 39.34 -21.60
N SER A 359 20.94 38.04 -21.24
CA SER A 359 21.67 37.00 -21.99
C SER A 359 20.84 35.98 -22.79
N SER A 360 19.51 36.08 -22.89
CA SER A 360 18.72 34.98 -23.50
C SER A 360 18.21 35.30 -24.91
N MET A 361 18.67 34.54 -25.90
CA MET A 361 17.98 34.33 -27.18
C MET A 361 16.56 33.83 -26.88
N LYS A 362 15.53 34.57 -27.32
CA LYS A 362 14.12 34.27 -26.95
C LYS A 362 13.45 33.24 -27.87
N LEU A 363 13.96 33.05 -29.09
CA LEU A 363 13.54 31.98 -30.02
C LEU A 363 14.63 31.83 -31.08
N ASP A 364 15.28 30.67 -31.15
CA ASP A 364 16.16 30.29 -32.25
C ASP A 364 15.48 29.18 -33.05
N VAL A 365 15.30 29.39 -34.35
CA VAL A 365 14.58 28.46 -35.23
C VAL A 365 15.48 28.18 -36.43
N VAL A 366 16.02 26.96 -36.45
CA VAL A 366 16.87 26.47 -37.53
C VAL A 366 16.01 25.84 -38.61
N GLY A 367 16.29 26.17 -39.87
CA GLY A 367 15.60 25.63 -41.04
C GLY A 367 14.63 26.62 -41.70
N SER A 368 13.86 26.13 -42.68
CA SER A 368 12.91 26.95 -43.43
C SER A 368 11.68 27.28 -42.57
N GLN A 369 11.34 28.56 -42.48
CA GLN A 369 10.14 29.04 -41.81
C GLN A 369 9.13 29.51 -42.85
N ARG A 370 7.87 29.09 -42.71
CA ARG A 370 6.76 29.54 -43.54
C ARG A 370 5.67 30.14 -42.66
N ILE A 371 5.46 31.44 -42.78
CA ILE A 371 4.40 32.18 -42.09
C ILE A 371 3.29 32.46 -43.10
N LYS A 372 2.06 32.04 -42.81
CA LYS A 372 0.89 32.23 -43.70
C LYS A 372 0.11 33.52 -43.40
N GLY A 373 0.47 34.23 -42.33
CA GLY A 373 -0.07 35.54 -41.96
C GLY A 373 1.04 36.59 -41.85
N ASP A 374 0.77 37.64 -41.08
CA ASP A 374 1.72 38.74 -40.90
C ASP A 374 2.88 38.37 -39.98
N LEU A 375 4.09 38.83 -40.33
CA LEU A 375 5.25 38.85 -39.46
C LEU A 375 5.52 40.29 -39.02
N ILE A 376 5.29 40.59 -37.75
CA ILE A 376 5.58 41.90 -37.16
C ILE A 376 6.79 41.74 -36.23
N LEU A 377 7.86 42.51 -36.49
CA LEU A 377 9.04 42.60 -35.64
C LEU A 377 9.05 43.96 -34.94
N LEU A 378 9.05 43.94 -33.61
CA LEU A 378 9.10 45.14 -32.78
C LEU A 378 10.40 45.14 -31.98
N SER A 379 11.01 46.31 -31.83
CA SER A 379 12.11 46.49 -30.89
C SER A 379 11.63 46.25 -29.46
N SER A 380 12.47 45.65 -28.63
CA SER A 380 12.16 45.50 -27.20
C SER A 380 12.41 46.80 -26.44
N SER A 381 11.64 47.03 -25.38
CA SER A 381 11.86 48.16 -24.47
C SER A 381 13.15 48.03 -23.65
N ASP A 382 13.72 46.82 -23.56
CA ASP A 382 14.98 46.52 -22.88
C ASP A 382 16.22 46.78 -23.76
N GLY A 383 16.05 47.16 -25.03
CA GLY A 383 17.13 47.48 -25.97
C GLY A 383 17.90 46.27 -26.50
N LEU A 384 17.54 45.04 -26.11
CA LEU A 384 18.22 43.81 -26.54
C LEU A 384 17.77 43.33 -27.93
N ALA A 385 16.51 43.60 -28.32
CA ALA A 385 15.98 43.32 -29.64
C ALA A 385 15.80 44.63 -30.41
N LYS A 386 16.50 44.76 -31.55
CA LYS A 386 16.44 45.96 -32.38
C LYS A 386 15.24 45.98 -33.33
N GLY A 387 14.58 44.83 -33.53
CA GLY A 387 13.54 44.66 -34.56
C GLY A 387 14.12 44.56 -35.98
N ASP A 388 15.44 44.48 -36.12
CA ASP A 388 16.13 44.41 -37.40
C ASP A 388 15.85 43.08 -38.13
N ILE A 389 15.73 43.15 -39.45
CA ILE A 389 15.77 41.99 -40.34
C ILE A 389 17.19 41.92 -40.90
N VAL A 390 17.97 40.92 -40.47
CA VAL A 390 19.30 40.64 -41.04
C VAL A 390 19.18 39.39 -41.91
N ALA A 391 19.27 39.55 -43.23
CA ALA A 391 19.25 38.46 -44.19
C ALA A 391 20.62 38.33 -44.85
N SER A 392 21.22 37.12 -44.81
CA SER A 392 22.46 36.82 -45.53
C SER A 392 22.25 36.56 -47.03
N GLY A 393 21.00 36.60 -47.49
CA GLY A 393 20.59 36.41 -48.88
C GLY A 393 19.53 37.44 -49.27
N ASN A 394 18.77 37.15 -50.32
CA ASN A 394 17.81 38.10 -50.86
C ASN A 394 16.54 38.20 -50.02
N ILE A 395 16.02 39.43 -49.86
CA ILE A 395 14.65 39.68 -49.41
C ILE A 395 13.78 39.86 -50.66
N ALA A 396 12.93 38.88 -50.95
CA ALA A 396 12.00 38.94 -52.08
C ALA A 396 10.61 39.37 -51.61
N SER A 397 10.05 40.40 -52.23
CA SER A 397 8.66 40.84 -52.03
C SER A 397 7.93 40.85 -53.37
N SER A 398 6.70 40.32 -53.41
CA SER A 398 5.81 40.47 -54.56
C SER A 398 5.11 41.83 -54.62
N GLY A 399 5.24 42.63 -53.54
CA GLY A 399 4.67 43.96 -53.43
C GLY A 399 5.75 45.02 -53.22
N ILE A 400 5.42 46.03 -52.42
CA ILE A 400 6.29 47.18 -52.19
C ILE A 400 7.20 46.93 -50.98
N VAL A 401 8.49 47.24 -51.12
CA VAL A 401 9.41 47.41 -49.98
C VAL A 401 9.54 48.91 -49.72
N SER A 402 9.19 49.36 -48.51
CA SER A 402 9.24 50.78 -48.13
C SER A 402 9.79 50.97 -46.73
N GLY A 403 10.38 52.14 -46.50
CA GLY A 403 10.90 52.58 -45.21
C GLY A 403 11.13 54.08 -45.24
N GLN A 404 11.43 54.69 -44.09
CA GLN A 404 11.79 56.11 -44.05
C GLN A 404 13.01 56.40 -44.94
N TYR A 405 13.97 55.48 -44.92
CA TYR A 405 15.16 55.50 -45.77
C TYR A 405 15.45 54.09 -46.26
N LEU A 406 15.78 53.95 -47.55
CA LEU A 406 16.36 52.73 -48.10
C LEU A 406 17.82 53.02 -48.43
N GLN A 407 18.72 52.51 -47.59
CA GLN A 407 20.15 52.66 -47.80
C GLN A 407 20.68 51.48 -48.63
N VAL A 408 21.21 51.80 -49.81
CA VAL A 408 21.91 50.81 -50.62
C VAL A 408 23.39 50.79 -50.21
N GLU A 409 23.88 49.63 -49.77
CA GLU A 409 25.27 49.49 -49.32
C GLU A 409 26.28 49.43 -50.47
N SER A 410 25.86 48.93 -51.63
CA SER A 410 26.75 48.78 -52.79
C SER A 410 27.25 50.13 -53.29
N SER A 411 28.54 50.22 -53.59
CA SER A 411 29.14 51.37 -54.29
C SER A 411 29.51 50.95 -55.71
N SER A 412 29.14 51.74 -56.71
CA SER A 412 29.39 51.46 -58.13
C SER A 412 29.91 52.69 -58.86
N VAL A 413 30.55 52.48 -60.01
CA VAL A 413 31.12 53.57 -60.83
C VAL A 413 30.20 53.84 -62.01
N ALA A 414 29.82 55.10 -62.22
CA ALA A 414 29.03 55.50 -63.37
C ALA A 414 29.74 55.12 -64.69
N GLY A 415 28.99 54.57 -65.64
CA GLY A 415 29.52 54.08 -66.93
C GLY A 415 30.14 52.68 -66.87
N ALA A 416 30.30 52.06 -65.70
CA ALA A 416 30.76 50.67 -65.60
C ALA A 416 29.64 49.67 -65.93
N SER A 417 30.02 48.47 -66.38
CA SER A 417 29.08 47.41 -66.69
C SER A 417 28.35 46.90 -65.44
N CYS A 418 27.09 46.51 -65.60
CA CYS A 418 26.25 45.97 -64.54
C CYS A 418 25.32 44.87 -65.07
N SER A 419 24.87 43.97 -64.20
CA SER A 419 23.89 42.93 -64.52
C SER A 419 23.28 42.37 -63.22
N PRO A 420 21.99 42.00 -63.21
CA PRO A 420 21.00 42.26 -64.27
C PRO A 420 20.57 43.74 -64.33
N ASP A 421 19.87 44.11 -65.39
CA ASP A 421 19.20 45.41 -65.49
C ASP A 421 18.17 45.58 -64.36
N GLY A 422 18.01 46.80 -63.86
CA GLY A 422 17.08 47.15 -62.78
C GLY A 422 17.70 47.20 -61.37
N LEU A 423 18.99 46.87 -61.23
CA LEU A 423 19.69 47.09 -59.95
C LEU A 423 19.81 48.59 -59.64
N ILE A 424 19.73 48.91 -58.35
CA ILE A 424 19.99 50.26 -57.82
C ILE A 424 21.27 50.19 -56.99
N SER A 425 22.15 51.18 -57.15
CA SER A 425 23.40 51.33 -56.40
C SER A 425 23.62 52.81 -56.06
N LYS A 426 24.78 53.15 -55.49
CA LYS A 426 25.23 54.53 -55.31
C LYS A 426 26.68 54.72 -55.77
N ASP A 427 27.06 55.94 -56.11
CA ASP A 427 28.46 56.30 -56.27
C ASP A 427 29.16 56.55 -54.91
N ASP A 428 30.44 56.91 -54.95
CA ASP A 428 31.26 57.23 -53.78
C ASP A 428 30.81 58.50 -53.04
N LYS A 429 30.00 59.34 -53.69
CA LYS A 429 29.40 60.57 -53.14
C LYS A 429 27.96 60.37 -52.67
N GLY A 430 27.38 59.19 -52.87
CA GLY A 430 26.03 58.84 -52.46
C GLY A 430 24.94 59.13 -53.50
N ALA A 431 25.28 59.51 -54.73
CA ALA A 431 24.30 59.69 -55.80
C ALA A 431 23.76 58.34 -56.27
N THR A 432 22.44 58.24 -56.48
CA THR A 432 21.79 57.00 -56.93
C THR A 432 22.18 56.64 -58.36
N LEU A 433 22.61 55.40 -58.54
CA LEU A 433 22.89 54.79 -59.84
C LEU A 433 21.84 53.72 -60.14
N SER A 434 21.43 53.63 -61.41
CA SER A 434 20.54 52.58 -61.90
C SER A 434 21.24 51.78 -62.98
N CYS A 435 21.21 50.46 -62.88
CA CYS A 435 21.68 49.57 -63.92
C CYS A 435 20.64 49.52 -65.04
N GLN A 436 20.98 50.03 -66.22
CA GLN A 436 20.10 50.05 -67.38
C GLN A 436 20.92 49.74 -68.63
N SER A 437 20.43 48.85 -69.50
CA SER A 437 21.15 48.41 -70.70
C SER A 437 22.57 47.91 -70.41
N GLY A 438 22.75 47.24 -69.27
CA GLY A 438 24.02 46.69 -68.82
C GLY A 438 25.05 47.72 -68.33
N ILE A 439 24.67 48.98 -68.10
CA ILE A 439 25.59 50.04 -67.64
C ILE A 439 24.99 50.81 -66.45
N TRP A 440 25.84 51.22 -65.49
CA TRP A 440 25.45 52.10 -64.38
C TRP A 440 25.24 53.54 -64.87
N GLY A 441 23.98 53.98 -64.96
CA GLY A 441 23.59 55.34 -65.32
C GLY A 441 23.33 56.25 -64.11
N ILE A 442 23.61 57.55 -64.28
CA ILE A 442 23.25 58.61 -63.32
C ILE A 442 21.80 59.05 -63.56
N ASN A 443 20.93 58.91 -62.56
CA ASN A 443 19.53 59.37 -62.62
C ASN A 443 19.39 60.85 -62.27
N SER A 444 20.21 61.72 -62.87
CA SER A 444 20.03 63.16 -62.80
C SER A 444 19.40 63.61 -64.11
N GLY A 445 18.08 63.86 -64.11
CA GLY A 445 17.33 64.43 -65.24
C GLY A 445 17.72 65.88 -65.61
N GLY A 446 19.01 66.21 -65.52
CA GLY A 446 19.59 67.48 -65.92
C GLY A 446 20.49 67.29 -67.15
N LEU A 447 20.42 68.25 -68.08
CA LEU A 447 21.21 68.24 -69.30
C LEU A 447 22.71 68.15 -68.98
N ILE A 448 23.42 67.17 -69.54
CA ILE A 448 24.88 67.08 -69.45
C ILE A 448 25.51 68.15 -70.35
N THR A 449 26.48 68.92 -69.85
CA THR A 449 27.22 69.89 -70.66
C THR A 449 28.50 69.26 -71.19
N VAL A 450 28.67 69.22 -72.50
CA VAL A 450 29.81 68.62 -73.20
C VAL A 450 30.56 69.71 -73.96
N ASP A 451 31.89 69.71 -73.91
CA ASP A 451 32.72 70.59 -74.74
C ASP A 451 32.71 70.10 -76.20
N GLY A 452 32.56 71.04 -77.14
CA GLY A 452 32.31 70.75 -78.56
C GLY A 452 30.83 70.82 -78.95
N GLY A 453 30.52 70.42 -80.18
CA GLY A 453 29.19 70.55 -80.79
C GLY A 453 28.40 69.24 -80.93
N THR A 454 28.83 68.15 -80.32
CA THR A 454 28.23 66.81 -80.53
C THR A 454 27.95 66.12 -79.20
N CYS A 455 26.74 65.59 -79.06
CA CYS A 455 26.35 64.81 -77.89
C CYS A 455 26.86 63.36 -77.96
N PRO A 456 27.05 62.69 -76.80
CA PRO A 456 27.33 61.26 -76.75
C PRO A 456 26.24 60.44 -77.44
N ALA A 457 26.59 59.27 -77.95
CA ALA A 457 25.64 58.39 -78.65
C ALA A 457 24.44 58.06 -77.76
N GLY A 458 23.23 58.26 -78.29
CA GLY A 458 21.97 58.00 -77.59
C GLY A 458 21.38 59.19 -76.82
N VAL A 459 21.99 60.38 -76.92
CA VAL A 459 21.49 61.61 -76.26
C VAL A 459 21.37 62.74 -77.28
N GLU A 460 20.28 63.51 -77.25
CA GLU A 460 20.01 64.56 -78.23
C GLU A 460 20.56 65.92 -77.78
N PRO A 461 21.06 66.77 -78.70
CA PRO A 461 21.50 68.11 -78.38
C PRO A 461 20.31 69.02 -78.12
N VAL A 462 20.22 69.61 -76.92
CA VAL A 462 19.12 70.47 -76.50
C VAL A 462 19.47 71.95 -76.63
N LEU A 463 20.68 72.35 -76.21
CA LEU A 463 21.19 73.73 -76.34
C LEU A 463 22.63 73.71 -76.85
N TYR A 464 22.99 74.64 -77.73
CA TYR A 464 24.36 74.89 -78.18
C TYR A 464 24.88 76.19 -77.59
N TYR A 465 26.11 76.19 -77.09
CA TYR A 465 26.80 77.40 -76.67
C TYR A 465 27.58 77.96 -77.85
N ALA A 466 26.97 78.95 -78.52
CA ALA A 466 27.43 79.49 -79.79
C ALA A 466 27.61 81.01 -79.73
N SER A 467 28.43 81.51 -80.62
CA SER A 467 28.77 82.92 -80.78
C SER A 467 27.77 83.62 -81.69
N ILE A 468 27.36 84.85 -81.40
CA ILE A 468 26.56 85.64 -82.34
C ILE A 468 27.44 86.03 -83.53
N ALA A 469 26.95 85.76 -84.74
CA ALA A 469 27.68 86.05 -85.96
C ALA A 469 27.56 87.53 -86.35
N VAL A 470 28.66 88.12 -86.81
CA VAL A 470 28.67 89.44 -87.44
C VAL A 470 29.29 89.36 -88.83
N PHE A 471 28.94 90.31 -89.70
CA PHE A 471 29.56 90.43 -91.01
C PHE A 471 30.54 91.60 -91.02
N TRP A 472 31.82 91.32 -91.21
CA TRP A 472 32.86 92.35 -91.19
C TRP A 472 34.00 91.98 -92.15
N ASN A 473 34.58 92.97 -92.83
CA ASN A 473 35.63 92.78 -93.84
C ASN A 473 35.32 91.68 -94.89
N GLY A 474 34.06 91.60 -95.33
CA GLY A 474 33.66 90.68 -96.39
C GLY A 474 33.42 89.24 -95.94
N GLN A 475 33.50 88.91 -94.64
CA GLN A 475 33.27 87.54 -94.14
C GLN A 475 32.36 87.51 -92.90
N VAL A 476 31.68 86.38 -92.70
CA VAL A 476 30.95 86.07 -91.45
C VAL A 476 31.96 85.59 -90.43
N ARG A 477 32.06 86.29 -89.29
CA ARG A 477 33.02 86.01 -88.21
C ARG A 477 32.41 86.37 -86.86
N THR A 478 33.09 86.00 -85.77
CA THR A 478 32.73 86.48 -84.42
C THR A 478 33.08 87.96 -84.29
N ASN A 479 32.42 88.67 -83.38
CA ASN A 479 32.64 90.11 -83.22
C ASN A 479 34.07 90.38 -82.70
N PRO A 480 34.93 91.08 -83.46
CA PRO A 480 36.31 91.32 -83.07
C PRO A 480 36.46 92.23 -81.85
N TYR A 481 35.40 92.95 -81.46
CA TYR A 481 35.38 93.83 -80.29
C TYR A 481 34.84 93.16 -79.02
N GLY A 482 34.45 91.88 -79.10
CA GLY A 482 33.94 91.09 -77.96
C GLY A 482 33.01 89.97 -78.43
N ASP A 483 33.39 88.72 -78.17
CA ASP A 483 32.63 87.55 -78.60
C ASP A 483 31.48 87.26 -77.62
N GLU A 484 30.26 87.64 -78.00
CA GLU A 484 29.05 87.36 -77.21
C GLU A 484 28.55 85.94 -77.51
N LYS A 485 28.63 85.06 -76.49
CA LYS A 485 28.17 83.68 -76.56
C LYS A 485 26.96 83.45 -75.67
N LEU A 486 25.97 82.74 -76.20
CA LEU A 486 24.79 82.34 -75.46
C LEU A 486 24.41 80.88 -75.73
N TRP A 487 23.58 80.36 -74.85
CA TRP A 487 22.92 79.09 -75.07
C TRP A 487 21.76 79.29 -76.04
N VAL A 488 21.90 78.68 -77.22
CA VAL A 488 20.96 78.74 -78.33
C VAL A 488 20.24 77.39 -78.41
N PRO A 489 18.90 77.35 -78.40
CA PRO A 489 18.17 76.10 -78.61
C PRO A 489 18.55 75.44 -79.93
N GLN A 490 18.58 74.10 -79.96
CA GLN A 490 18.94 73.33 -81.16
C GLN A 490 18.15 73.78 -82.40
N TYR A 491 16.87 74.10 -82.25
CA TYR A 491 16.03 74.54 -83.37
C TYR A 491 16.36 75.96 -83.89
N ASN A 492 17.03 76.82 -83.10
CA ASN A 492 17.47 78.15 -83.54
C ASN A 492 18.90 78.17 -84.08
N ILE A 493 19.70 77.11 -83.89
CA ILE A 493 21.15 77.17 -84.16
C ILE A 493 21.49 77.46 -85.62
N ASN A 494 20.60 77.06 -86.54
CA ASN A 494 20.74 77.26 -87.97
C ASN A 494 19.92 78.45 -88.51
N GLU A 495 19.38 79.31 -87.63
CA GLU A 495 18.69 80.52 -88.07
C GLU A 495 19.62 81.42 -88.90
N MET A 496 19.07 82.05 -89.94
CA MET A 496 19.76 83.08 -90.71
C MET A 496 19.27 84.47 -90.29
N GLY A 497 20.21 85.37 -90.07
CA GLY A 497 19.99 86.81 -90.03
C GLY A 497 20.27 87.45 -91.38
N SER A 498 20.06 88.76 -91.48
CA SER A 498 20.36 89.56 -92.66
C SER A 498 21.31 90.68 -92.29
N HIS A 499 22.38 90.84 -93.08
CA HIS A 499 23.29 91.97 -92.96
C HIS A 499 23.13 92.89 -94.17
N CYS A 500 22.63 94.11 -93.93
CA CYS A 500 22.37 95.11 -94.95
C CYS A 500 23.43 96.21 -94.90
N THR A 501 24.03 96.55 -96.05
CA THR A 501 24.94 97.69 -96.18
C THR A 501 24.32 98.77 -97.05
N THR A 502 24.19 99.98 -96.52
CA THR A 502 23.82 101.18 -97.25
C THR A 502 25.05 101.77 -97.94
N HIS A 503 25.02 101.90 -99.28
CA HIS A 503 26.05 102.65 -100.01
C HIS A 503 25.66 104.13 -100.02
N GLY A 504 26.60 105.01 -99.68
CA GLY A 504 26.36 106.45 -99.53
C GLY A 504 25.73 107.10 -100.76
N GLY A 505 24.60 107.78 -100.56
CA GLY A 505 23.75 108.35 -101.62
C GLY A 505 22.45 107.56 -101.76
N GLY A 506 21.61 107.61 -100.72
CA GLY A 506 20.46 106.73 -100.49
C GLY A 506 19.59 106.43 -101.70
N GLU A 507 19.56 105.15 -102.10
CA GLU A 507 18.35 104.41 -102.54
C GLU A 507 18.61 102.95 -103.02
N LYS A 508 19.71 102.27 -102.64
CA LYS A 508 19.82 100.79 -102.76
C LYS A 508 20.51 100.14 -101.54
N GLU A 509 19.74 99.45 -100.71
CA GLU A 509 20.26 98.51 -99.70
C GLU A 509 20.55 97.16 -100.36
N SER A 510 21.78 96.65 -100.17
CA SER A 510 22.11 95.26 -100.49
C SER A 510 22.19 94.48 -99.18
N CYS A 511 21.20 93.61 -98.96
CA CYS A 511 21.15 92.71 -97.82
C CYS A 511 21.61 91.32 -98.25
N ARG A 512 22.51 90.72 -97.47
CA ARG A 512 22.92 89.33 -97.64
C ARG A 512 22.48 88.50 -96.42
N PRO A 513 22.00 87.26 -96.63
CA PRO A 513 21.76 86.34 -95.52
C PRO A 513 23.09 85.91 -94.90
N ILE A 514 23.15 85.90 -93.57
CA ILE A 514 24.27 85.37 -92.79
C ILE A 514 23.72 84.45 -91.70
N PRO A 515 24.43 83.38 -91.28
CA PRO A 515 24.06 82.63 -90.09
C PRO A 515 23.94 83.58 -88.89
N LYS A 516 22.95 83.39 -88.02
CA LYS A 516 22.80 84.18 -86.79
C LYS A 516 23.81 83.78 -85.72
N TYR A 517 24.16 82.50 -85.69
CA TYR A 517 25.06 81.90 -84.71
C TYR A 517 26.16 81.10 -85.43
N ILE A 518 27.37 81.16 -84.88
CA ILE A 518 28.56 80.48 -85.39
C ILE A 518 29.42 79.99 -84.22
N ASN A 519 30.45 79.19 -84.50
CA ASN A 519 31.46 78.82 -83.52
C ASN A 519 30.88 78.20 -82.22
N ILE A 520 30.26 77.03 -82.39
CA ILE A 520 29.73 76.23 -81.27
C ILE A 520 30.91 75.70 -80.45
N THR A 521 30.89 75.96 -79.14
CA THR A 521 31.98 75.54 -78.24
C THR A 521 31.55 74.55 -77.16
N LYS A 522 30.26 74.49 -76.84
CA LYS A 522 29.68 73.49 -75.92
C LYS A 522 28.28 73.09 -76.39
N VAL A 523 27.81 71.93 -75.94
CA VAL A 523 26.44 71.46 -76.15
C VAL A 523 25.87 70.90 -74.84
N LYS A 524 24.61 71.18 -74.55
CA LYS A 524 23.85 70.54 -73.47
C LYS A 524 23.02 69.42 -74.07
N CYS A 525 23.21 68.20 -73.59
CA CYS A 525 22.55 66.99 -74.08
C CYS A 525 21.61 66.45 -73.01
N GLY A 526 20.44 65.95 -73.41
CA GLY A 526 19.58 65.18 -72.52
C GLY A 526 18.34 64.69 -73.20
#